data_AF-A0A915LVP2-F1
#
_entry.id   AF-A0A915LVP2-F1
#
_cell.length_a   1.000
_cell.length_b   1.000
_cell.length_c   1.000
_cell.angle_alpha   90.00
_cell.angle_beta   90.00
_cell.angle_gamma   90.00
#
_symmetry.space_group_name_H-M   'P 1'
#
loop_
_entity.id
_entity.type
_entity.pdbx_description
1 polymer ?
#
loop_
_entity_poly.entity_id
_entity_poly.type
_entity_poly.pdbx_seq_one_letter_code
_entity_poly.pdbx_strand_id
1 'polypeptide(L)'
;MEWIKKVKQMKGINEFNEDFQLKIGGSQILETNTFLSDMDILCILPKYINIYDFNGEDGIYGLYGRLLLNKRINVNIVQTSRILMLELKIDGIDVDLIYAQIPFKNVTNNFDIMNNEIIEENKNKQSILALAGFRSTIKIKEMNLNQKLFISLMRFLKIWAKNRLIYSNIAGYLSGSSLAIMSAKICIIYPNASLPIAIKQFFIFYKLWGWPQPILLNELENEFKKAKEIVEPWKWINKEDNSEFENDSETDSNDELEEEKEGNDGKQMSIITSGFPEQNTTFNVNKFTFKRIIKEIERGT
;
A
#
# COMPACT_ATOMS: atom_id res chain seq x y z
N MET A 1 -10.27 -17.83 -16.12
CA MET A 1 -11.12 -17.78 -17.33
C MET A 1 -12.55 -18.25 -17.09
N GLU A 2 -12.79 -19.44 -16.53
CA GLU A 2 -14.17 -19.96 -16.36
C GLU A 2 -15.10 -19.06 -15.54
N TRP A 3 -14.60 -18.50 -14.44
CA TRP A 3 -15.35 -17.58 -13.59
C TRP A 3 -15.88 -16.37 -14.36
N ILE A 4 -15.00 -15.62 -15.04
CA ILE A 4 -15.39 -14.40 -15.79
C ILE A 4 -16.34 -14.73 -16.94
N LYS A 5 -16.14 -15.85 -17.65
CA LYS A 5 -17.10 -16.31 -18.67
C LYS A 5 -18.50 -16.48 -18.08
N LYS A 6 -18.62 -17.01 -16.85
CA LYS A 6 -19.91 -17.17 -16.19
C LYS A 6 -20.53 -15.83 -15.77
N VAL A 7 -19.72 -14.92 -15.22
CA VAL A 7 -20.18 -13.57 -14.86
C VAL A 7 -20.70 -12.82 -16.08
N LYS A 8 -19.99 -12.90 -17.22
CA LYS A 8 -20.46 -12.33 -18.50
C LYS A 8 -21.80 -12.88 -18.94
N GLN A 9 -21.97 -14.21 -18.90
CA GLN A 9 -23.24 -14.86 -19.27
C GLN A 9 -24.39 -14.36 -18.38
N MET A 10 -24.18 -14.26 -17.06
CA MET A 10 -25.19 -13.76 -16.13
C MET A 10 -25.54 -12.30 -16.38
N LYS A 11 -24.57 -11.49 -16.79
CA LYS A 11 -24.72 -10.06 -17.08
C LYS A 11 -25.09 -9.76 -18.54
N GLY A 12 -25.29 -10.78 -19.39
CA GLY A 12 -25.66 -10.62 -20.80
C GLY A 12 -24.59 -9.96 -21.67
N ILE A 13 -23.30 -10.14 -21.35
CA ILE A 13 -22.17 -9.47 -22.02
C ILE A 13 -21.55 -10.41 -23.08
N ASN A 14 -21.61 -10.03 -24.37
CA ASN A 14 -21.24 -10.91 -25.49
C ASN A 14 -19.92 -10.56 -26.24
N GLU A 15 -19.26 -9.41 -25.98
CA GLU A 15 -18.34 -8.81 -26.96
C GLU A 15 -16.85 -8.63 -26.56
N PHE A 16 -16.42 -9.05 -25.37
CA PHE A 16 -15.06 -8.71 -24.90
C PHE A 16 -14.08 -9.89 -24.99
N ASN A 17 -12.94 -9.68 -25.68
CA ASN A 17 -11.89 -10.68 -25.92
C ASN A 17 -10.85 -10.78 -24.78
N GLU A 18 -10.69 -9.74 -23.94
CA GLU A 18 -9.69 -9.70 -22.87
C GLU A 18 -10.34 -9.36 -21.52
N ASP A 19 -10.12 -10.22 -20.52
CA ASP A 19 -11.04 -10.37 -19.40
C ASP A 19 -10.47 -9.96 -18.05
N PHE A 20 -9.18 -10.23 -17.81
CA PHE A 20 -8.50 -9.89 -16.56
C PHE A 20 -6.99 -10.03 -16.75
N GLN A 21 -6.23 -9.47 -15.81
CA GLN A 21 -4.79 -9.66 -15.71
C GLN A 21 -4.41 -10.01 -14.28
N LEU A 22 -3.44 -10.90 -14.11
CA LEU A 22 -2.82 -11.20 -12.82
C LEU A 22 -1.40 -10.65 -12.82
N LYS A 23 -1.08 -9.79 -11.86
CA LYS A 23 0.27 -9.27 -11.69
C LYS A 23 0.83 -9.68 -10.34
N ILE A 24 2.03 -10.25 -10.33
CA ILE A 24 2.79 -10.53 -9.11
C ILE A 24 3.16 -9.20 -8.45
N GLY A 25 3.19 -9.15 -7.11
CA GLY A 25 3.42 -7.95 -6.34
C GLY A 25 4.49 -8.08 -5.25
N GLY A 26 4.48 -7.08 -4.38
CA GLY A 26 5.14 -7.10 -3.08
C GLY A 26 6.59 -7.56 -3.08
N SER A 27 6.91 -8.48 -2.18
CA SER A 27 8.30 -8.85 -1.89
C SER A 27 9.00 -9.59 -3.04
N GLN A 28 8.23 -10.20 -3.95
CA GLN A 28 8.69 -10.91 -5.14
C GLN A 28 9.24 -9.96 -6.19
N ILE A 29 8.53 -8.87 -6.52
CA ILE A 29 9.03 -7.84 -7.45
C ILE A 29 10.36 -7.27 -6.95
N LEU A 30 10.45 -7.05 -5.64
CA LEU A 30 11.65 -6.50 -4.99
C LEU A 30 12.76 -7.54 -4.79
N GLU A 31 12.53 -8.83 -5.09
CA GLU A 31 13.46 -9.95 -4.86
C GLU A 31 13.89 -10.11 -3.38
N THR A 32 13.04 -9.62 -2.48
CA THR A 32 13.23 -9.66 -1.01
C THR A 32 12.45 -10.78 -0.34
N ASN A 33 11.72 -11.58 -1.12
CA ASN A 33 10.96 -12.72 -0.64
C ASN A 33 11.87 -13.80 -0.05
N THR A 34 11.31 -14.56 0.89
CA THR A 34 11.93 -15.74 1.51
C THR A 34 11.06 -16.97 1.23
N PHE A 35 11.53 -18.17 1.57
CA PHE A 35 10.72 -19.40 1.41
C PHE A 35 9.44 -19.41 2.26
N LEU A 36 9.33 -18.52 3.25
CA LEU A 36 8.15 -18.32 4.10
C LEU A 36 7.31 -17.10 3.67
N SER A 37 7.65 -16.44 2.56
CA SER A 37 6.86 -15.34 2.05
C SER A 37 5.62 -15.85 1.33
N ASP A 38 4.50 -15.21 1.64
CA ASP A 38 3.28 -15.15 0.82
C ASP A 38 3.56 -14.62 -0.59
N MET A 39 2.72 -14.99 -1.56
CA MET A 39 2.70 -14.41 -2.91
C MET A 39 1.61 -13.36 -3.04
N ASP A 40 1.99 -12.10 -3.17
CA ASP A 40 1.06 -11.03 -3.52
C ASP A 40 0.69 -11.11 -5.01
N ILE A 41 -0.60 -11.22 -5.34
CA ILE A 41 -1.11 -11.23 -6.71
C ILE A 41 -2.23 -10.19 -6.84
N LEU A 42 -2.02 -9.17 -7.66
CA LEU A 42 -3.06 -8.23 -8.06
C LEU A 42 -3.95 -8.85 -9.14
N CYS A 43 -5.24 -8.95 -8.85
CA CYS A 43 -6.26 -9.35 -9.80
C CYS A 43 -6.91 -8.10 -10.42
N ILE A 44 -6.45 -7.76 -11.63
CA ILE A 44 -6.93 -6.61 -12.40
C ILE A 44 -8.18 -7.02 -13.16
N LEU A 45 -9.30 -6.38 -12.83
CA LEU A 45 -10.64 -6.77 -13.28
C LEU A 45 -11.34 -5.59 -13.98
N PRO A 46 -12.11 -5.85 -15.04
CA PRO A 46 -12.82 -4.80 -15.78
C PRO A 46 -14.01 -4.27 -14.99
N LYS A 47 -14.49 -3.08 -15.39
CA LYS A 47 -15.57 -2.35 -14.70
C LYS A 47 -16.86 -3.14 -14.46
N TYR A 48 -17.16 -4.13 -15.30
CA TYR A 48 -18.38 -4.93 -15.15
C TYR A 48 -18.27 -6.01 -14.06
N ILE A 49 -17.07 -6.35 -13.61
CA ILE A 49 -16.84 -7.25 -12.46
C ILE A 49 -16.84 -6.40 -11.19
N ASN A 50 -17.85 -6.55 -10.35
CA ASN A 50 -17.98 -5.83 -9.09
C ASN A 50 -17.34 -6.61 -7.92
N ILE A 51 -17.42 -6.03 -6.73
CA ILE A 51 -16.88 -6.62 -5.51
C ILE A 51 -17.57 -7.93 -5.11
N TYR A 52 -18.88 -8.03 -5.36
CA TYR A 52 -19.71 -9.19 -5.04
C TYR A 52 -19.39 -10.41 -5.90
N ASP A 53 -19.06 -10.18 -7.18
CA ASP A 53 -18.57 -11.21 -8.08
C ASP A 53 -17.25 -11.81 -7.59
N PHE A 54 -16.42 -11.02 -6.86
CA PHE A 54 -15.12 -11.44 -6.35
C PHE A 54 -15.23 -12.09 -4.97
N ASN A 55 -15.88 -11.43 -4.00
CA ASN A 55 -16.01 -11.92 -2.63
C ASN A 55 -17.05 -13.05 -2.47
N GLY A 56 -17.87 -13.31 -3.49
CA GLY A 56 -18.80 -14.44 -3.51
C GLY A 56 -20.10 -14.24 -2.74
N GLU A 57 -20.49 -12.99 -2.43
CA GLU A 57 -21.83 -12.69 -1.89
C GLU A 57 -22.95 -13.12 -2.84
N ASP A 58 -22.69 -13.20 -4.15
CA ASP A 58 -23.61 -13.76 -5.15
C ASP A 58 -23.68 -15.31 -5.15
N GLY A 59 -23.08 -15.97 -4.14
CA GLY A 59 -23.07 -17.42 -3.95
C GLY A 59 -22.01 -18.17 -4.76
N ILE A 60 -22.31 -19.40 -5.15
CA ILE A 60 -21.38 -20.35 -5.83
C ILE A 60 -20.81 -19.83 -7.16
N TYR A 61 -21.39 -18.75 -7.69
CA TYR A 61 -21.01 -18.18 -8.98
C TYR A 61 -19.89 -17.15 -8.88
N GLY A 62 -19.70 -16.51 -7.73
CA GLY A 62 -18.59 -15.61 -7.46
C GLY A 62 -17.25 -16.34 -7.32
N LEU A 63 -16.14 -15.61 -7.39
CA LEU A 63 -14.80 -16.19 -7.35
C LEU A 63 -14.56 -16.97 -6.07
N TYR A 64 -14.84 -16.36 -4.91
CA TYR A 64 -14.71 -17.03 -3.61
C TYR A 64 -15.50 -18.35 -3.55
N GLY A 65 -16.78 -18.34 -3.92
CA GLY A 65 -17.62 -19.54 -3.94
C GLY A 65 -17.08 -20.64 -4.84
N ARG A 66 -16.49 -20.28 -5.99
CA ARG A 66 -15.82 -21.24 -6.88
C ARG A 66 -14.52 -21.80 -6.30
N LEU A 67 -13.73 -20.97 -5.63
CA LEU A 67 -12.49 -21.38 -4.99
C LEU A 67 -12.76 -22.36 -3.84
N LEU A 68 -13.86 -22.17 -3.09
CA LEU A 68 -14.30 -23.11 -2.04
C LEU A 68 -14.60 -24.52 -2.55
N LEU A 69 -15.02 -24.68 -3.81
CA LEU A 69 -15.27 -26.00 -4.40
C LEU A 69 -13.98 -26.74 -4.76
N ASN A 70 -12.85 -26.04 -4.85
CA ASN A 70 -11.59 -26.63 -5.24
C ASN A 70 -10.87 -27.20 -4.01
N LYS A 71 -10.81 -28.54 -3.93
CA LYS A 71 -10.18 -29.26 -2.81
C LYS A 71 -8.69 -28.97 -2.59
N ARG A 72 -7.98 -28.38 -3.57
CA ARG A 72 -6.57 -28.00 -3.43
C ARG A 72 -6.37 -26.61 -2.84
N ILE A 73 -7.44 -25.85 -2.68
CA ILE A 73 -7.40 -24.45 -2.28
C ILE A 73 -8.16 -24.31 -0.97
N ASN A 74 -7.45 -23.89 0.08
CA ASN A 74 -8.11 -23.30 1.23
C ASN A 74 -8.22 -21.81 0.97
N VAL A 75 -9.41 -21.23 1.09
CA VAL A 75 -9.64 -19.81 0.82
C VAL A 75 -10.35 -19.15 1.99
N ASN A 76 -9.82 -18.01 2.42
CA ASN A 76 -10.44 -17.12 3.38
C ASN A 76 -10.63 -15.74 2.73
N ILE A 77 -11.75 -15.08 3.02
CA ILE A 77 -11.93 -13.69 2.64
C ILE A 77 -11.28 -12.83 3.72
N VAL A 78 -10.42 -11.91 3.30
CA VAL A 78 -9.91 -10.86 4.18
C VAL A 78 -10.30 -9.51 3.60
N GLN A 79 -11.22 -8.84 4.29
CA GLN A 79 -11.65 -7.51 3.96
C GLN A 79 -11.15 -6.55 5.04
N THR A 80 -10.17 -5.73 4.69
CA THR A 80 -9.76 -4.59 5.53
C THR A 80 -10.55 -3.36 5.13
N SER A 81 -10.45 -2.28 5.91
CA SER A 81 -11.08 -0.99 5.55
C SER A 81 -10.52 -0.38 4.26
N ARG A 82 -9.31 -0.79 3.82
CA ARG A 82 -8.59 -0.18 2.70
C ARG A 82 -8.49 -1.08 1.46
N ILE A 83 -8.34 -2.38 1.65
CA ILE A 83 -8.09 -3.34 0.56
C ILE A 83 -8.90 -4.61 0.81
N LEU A 84 -9.54 -5.10 -0.25
CA LEU A 84 -10.16 -6.42 -0.31
C LEU A 84 -9.19 -7.42 -0.94
N MET A 85 -9.05 -8.58 -0.31
CA MET A 85 -8.26 -9.69 -0.82
C MET A 85 -8.84 -11.05 -0.42
N LEU A 86 -8.44 -12.08 -1.14
CA LEU A 86 -8.64 -13.48 -0.76
C LEU A 86 -7.28 -14.05 -0.34
N GLU A 87 -7.18 -14.52 0.90
CA GLU A 87 -6.04 -15.30 1.36
C GLU A 87 -6.26 -16.75 0.92
N LEU A 88 -5.38 -17.23 0.04
CA LEU A 88 -5.42 -18.57 -0.53
C LEU A 88 -4.26 -19.39 0.00
N LYS A 89 -4.50 -20.66 0.25
CA LYS A 89 -3.45 -21.67 0.41
C LYS A 89 -3.60 -22.72 -0.67
N ILE A 90 -2.71 -22.68 -1.65
CA ILE A 90 -2.72 -23.55 -2.84
C ILE A 90 -1.55 -24.51 -2.73
N ASP A 91 -1.84 -25.80 -2.53
CA ASP A 91 -0.81 -26.85 -2.40
C ASP A 91 0.31 -26.50 -1.39
N GLY A 92 -0.06 -25.80 -0.30
CA GLY A 92 0.85 -25.38 0.77
C GLY A 92 1.49 -24.00 0.59
N ILE A 93 1.27 -23.33 -0.54
CA ILE A 93 1.78 -21.98 -0.82
C ILE A 93 0.72 -20.96 -0.45
N ASP A 94 1.08 -19.98 0.39
CA ASP A 94 0.21 -18.88 0.79
C ASP A 94 0.22 -17.79 -0.33
N VAL A 95 -0.96 -17.39 -0.77
CA VAL A 95 -1.18 -16.47 -1.90
C VAL A 95 -2.26 -15.44 -1.54
N ASP A 96 -1.88 -14.19 -1.64
CA ASP A 96 -2.72 -13.03 -1.37
C ASP A 96 -3.28 -12.48 -2.68
N LEU A 97 -4.51 -12.87 -3.02
CA LEU A 97 -5.17 -12.42 -4.25
C LEU A 97 -5.94 -11.13 -4.00
N ILE A 98 -5.38 -10.01 -4.46
CA ILE A 98 -5.86 -8.66 -4.19
C ILE A 98 -6.82 -8.20 -5.29
N TYR A 99 -7.97 -7.66 -4.92
CA TYR A 99 -8.97 -7.14 -5.86
C TYR A 99 -8.55 -5.76 -6.40
N ALA A 100 -8.56 -5.59 -7.72
CA ALA A 100 -8.38 -4.29 -8.37
C ALA A 100 -9.27 -4.15 -9.61
N GLN A 101 -10.46 -3.57 -9.42
CA GLN A 101 -11.33 -3.19 -10.53
C GLN A 101 -10.87 -1.87 -11.17
N ILE A 102 -10.77 -1.87 -12.50
CA ILE A 102 -10.41 -0.70 -13.32
C ILE A 102 -11.65 -0.04 -13.93
N PRO A 103 -11.58 1.25 -14.33
CA PRO A 103 -12.73 1.97 -14.90
C PRO A 103 -13.07 1.55 -16.34
N PHE A 104 -12.23 0.72 -16.98
CA PHE A 104 -12.37 0.30 -18.37
C PHE A 104 -13.16 -1.00 -18.52
N LYS A 105 -13.80 -1.18 -19.68
CA LYS A 105 -14.57 -2.40 -20.01
C LYS A 105 -13.67 -3.60 -20.31
N ASN A 106 -12.45 -3.37 -20.81
CA ASN A 106 -11.51 -4.40 -21.21
C ASN A 106 -10.20 -4.24 -20.42
N VAL A 107 -9.57 -5.36 -20.09
CA VAL A 107 -8.22 -5.39 -19.50
C VAL A 107 -7.28 -5.92 -20.57
N THR A 108 -6.46 -5.05 -21.16
CA THR A 108 -5.60 -5.46 -22.27
C THR A 108 -4.49 -6.43 -21.86
N ASN A 109 -4.01 -7.28 -22.77
CA ASN A 109 -2.91 -8.21 -22.45
C ASN A 109 -1.63 -7.49 -22.00
N ASN A 110 -1.35 -6.32 -22.58
CA ASN A 110 -0.23 -5.46 -22.20
C ASN A 110 -0.68 -4.35 -21.25
N PHE A 111 -1.55 -4.67 -20.29
CA PHE A 111 -2.08 -3.67 -19.36
C PHE A 111 -0.93 -2.99 -18.60
N ASP A 112 -0.73 -1.70 -18.85
CA ASP A 112 0.26 -0.92 -18.12
C ASP A 112 -0.37 -0.37 -16.83
N ILE A 113 0.10 -0.87 -15.69
CA ILE A 113 -0.39 -0.42 -14.37
C ILE A 113 0.11 0.99 -14.04
N MET A 114 1.11 1.51 -14.76
CA MET A 114 1.68 2.83 -14.57
C MET A 114 0.90 3.94 -15.29
N ASN A 115 -0.05 3.62 -16.18
CA ASN A 115 -0.93 4.62 -16.78
C ASN A 115 -1.78 5.33 -15.70
N ASN A 116 -1.65 6.66 -15.59
CA ASN A 116 -2.35 7.48 -14.59
C ASN A 116 -3.86 7.54 -14.82
N GLU A 117 -4.32 7.40 -16.06
CA GLU A 117 -5.74 7.40 -16.44
C GLU A 117 -6.53 6.34 -15.66
N ILE A 118 -5.90 5.19 -15.36
CA ILE A 118 -6.48 4.12 -14.54
C ILE A 118 -6.83 4.61 -13.14
N ILE A 119 -6.04 5.52 -12.57
CA ILE A 119 -6.29 6.08 -11.24
C ILE A 119 -7.29 7.23 -11.33
N GLU A 120 -7.08 8.14 -12.29
CA GLU A 120 -7.86 9.36 -12.44
C GLU A 120 -9.35 9.09 -12.74
N GLU A 121 -9.63 8.07 -13.55
CA GLU A 121 -11.01 7.70 -13.90
C GLU A 121 -11.66 6.72 -12.89
N ASN A 122 -10.89 6.16 -11.96
CA ASN A 122 -11.39 5.10 -11.08
C ASN A 122 -12.10 5.66 -9.86
N LYS A 123 -13.36 5.27 -9.69
CA LYS A 123 -14.18 5.66 -8.54
C LYS A 123 -14.06 4.69 -7.37
N ASN A 124 -13.45 3.52 -7.57
CA ASN A 124 -13.28 2.51 -6.54
C ASN A 124 -12.03 2.82 -5.69
N LYS A 125 -12.25 3.36 -4.49
CA LYS A 125 -11.18 3.72 -3.55
C LYS A 125 -10.27 2.54 -3.20
N GLN A 126 -10.81 1.33 -3.00
CA GLN A 126 -10.02 0.15 -2.66
C GLN A 126 -9.13 -0.30 -3.81
N SER A 127 -9.66 -0.28 -5.05
CA SER A 127 -8.86 -0.55 -6.24
C SER A 127 -7.72 0.45 -6.42
N ILE A 128 -7.99 1.75 -6.20
CA ILE A 128 -6.96 2.80 -6.26
C ILE A 128 -5.84 2.52 -5.25
N LEU A 129 -6.21 2.16 -4.01
CA LEU A 129 -5.27 1.80 -2.94
C LEU A 129 -4.41 0.59 -3.32
N ALA A 130 -5.02 -0.48 -3.83
CA ALA A 130 -4.31 -1.66 -4.29
C ALA A 130 -3.34 -1.36 -5.44
N LEU A 131 -3.81 -0.62 -6.45
CA LEU A 131 -3.00 -0.21 -7.60
C LEU A 131 -1.82 0.67 -7.17
N ALA A 132 -2.03 1.62 -6.26
CA ALA A 132 -0.99 2.50 -5.74
C ALA A 132 0.18 1.72 -5.10
N GLY A 133 -0.13 0.70 -4.30
CA GLY A 133 0.89 -0.15 -3.66
C GLY A 133 1.76 -0.89 -4.68
N PHE A 134 1.14 -1.46 -5.72
CA PHE A 134 1.86 -2.13 -6.79
C PHE A 134 2.71 -1.17 -7.62
N ARG A 135 2.15 0.00 -7.99
CA ARG A 135 2.87 1.06 -8.71
C ARG A 135 4.10 1.54 -7.92
N SER A 136 3.97 1.69 -6.59
CA SER A 136 5.10 2.05 -5.74
C SER A 136 6.20 1.00 -5.74
N THR A 137 5.83 -0.28 -5.73
CA THR A 137 6.79 -1.40 -5.75
C THR A 137 7.56 -1.42 -7.08
N ILE A 138 6.85 -1.23 -8.19
CA ILE A 138 7.45 -1.15 -9.53
C ILE A 138 8.42 0.03 -9.61
N LYS A 139 8.01 1.23 -9.17
CA LYS A 139 8.90 2.40 -9.16
C LYS A 139 10.17 2.16 -8.34
N ILE A 140 10.08 1.56 -7.15
CA ILE A 140 11.28 1.23 -6.36
C ILE A 140 12.20 0.26 -7.11
N LYS A 141 11.63 -0.72 -7.83
CA LYS A 141 12.40 -1.69 -8.62
C LYS A 141 13.10 -1.04 -9.83
N GLU A 142 12.46 -0.05 -10.46
CA GLU A 142 12.98 0.68 -11.62
C GLU A 142 14.00 1.77 -11.26
N MET A 143 14.03 2.21 -10.00
CA MET A 143 15.05 3.14 -9.51
C MET A 143 16.46 2.57 -9.70
N ASN A 144 17.42 3.43 -10.03
CA ASN A 144 18.84 3.08 -10.19
C ASN A 144 19.53 2.83 -8.84
N LEU A 145 19.07 1.82 -8.10
CA LEU A 145 19.62 1.38 -6.83
C LEU A 145 20.65 0.28 -7.06
N ASN A 146 21.66 0.21 -6.19
CA ASN A 146 22.47 -1.00 -6.07
C ASN A 146 21.58 -2.15 -5.56
N GLN A 147 21.05 -2.96 -6.48
CA GLN A 147 20.04 -3.98 -6.17
C GLN A 147 20.53 -5.00 -5.14
N LYS A 148 21.80 -5.42 -5.23
CA LYS A 148 22.39 -6.38 -4.27
C LYS A 148 22.41 -5.79 -2.86
N LEU A 149 22.81 -4.52 -2.73
CA LEU A 149 22.80 -3.82 -1.44
C LEU A 149 21.38 -3.67 -0.91
N PHE A 150 20.44 -3.21 -1.74
CA PHE A 150 19.04 -3.02 -1.38
C PHE A 150 18.40 -4.31 -0.88
N ILE A 151 18.52 -5.40 -1.63
CA ILE A 151 17.95 -6.71 -1.25
C ILE A 151 18.53 -7.18 0.09
N SER A 152 19.85 -7.05 0.28
CA SER A 152 20.53 -7.49 1.50
C SER A 152 20.11 -6.65 2.71
N LEU A 153 20.02 -5.33 2.54
CA LEU A 153 19.57 -4.40 3.57
C LEU A 153 18.11 -4.66 3.95
N MET A 154 17.23 -4.84 2.95
CA MET A 154 15.82 -5.16 3.16
C MET A 154 15.61 -6.44 3.95
N ARG A 155 16.34 -7.51 3.59
CA ARG A 155 16.28 -8.80 4.32
C ARG A 155 16.74 -8.64 5.77
N PHE A 156 17.85 -7.94 6.00
CA PHE A 156 18.33 -7.64 7.34
C PHE A 156 17.28 -6.88 8.16
N LEU A 157 16.74 -5.79 7.61
CA LEU A 157 15.78 -4.93 8.31
C LEU A 157 14.44 -5.63 8.55
N LYS A 158 13.97 -6.48 7.63
CA LYS A 158 12.76 -7.29 7.85
C LYS A 158 12.95 -8.25 9.03
N ILE A 159 14.10 -8.92 9.12
CA ILE A 159 14.43 -9.82 10.25
C ILE A 159 14.56 -9.02 11.54
N TRP A 160 15.28 -7.90 11.52
CA TRP A 160 15.42 -7.01 12.67
C TRP A 160 14.05 -6.54 13.18
N ALA A 161 13.20 -5.98 12.32
CA ALA A 161 11.90 -5.46 12.71
C ALA A 161 11.00 -6.55 13.32
N LYS A 162 11.01 -7.77 12.75
CA LYS A 162 10.31 -8.93 13.32
C LYS A 162 10.86 -9.29 14.71
N ASN A 163 12.17 -9.42 14.86
CA ASN A 163 12.81 -9.77 16.14
C ASN A 163 12.62 -8.70 17.24
N ARG A 164 12.41 -7.44 16.84
CA ARG A 164 12.15 -6.32 17.77
C ARG A 164 10.64 -6.09 18.02
N LEU A 165 9.78 -6.89 17.40
CA LEU A 165 8.31 -6.80 17.49
C LEU A 165 7.76 -5.44 17.03
N ILE A 166 8.34 -4.90 15.96
CA ILE A 166 7.94 -3.63 15.32
C ILE A 166 7.61 -3.83 13.84
N TYR A 167 7.16 -5.03 13.47
CA TYR A 167 6.75 -5.40 12.12
C TYR A 167 5.29 -5.87 12.11
N SER A 168 4.35 -4.95 11.84
CA SER A 168 2.92 -5.22 11.64
C SER A 168 2.18 -3.91 11.38
N ASN A 169 1.69 -3.70 10.15
CA ASN A 169 0.94 -2.48 9.83
C ASN A 169 -0.38 -2.40 10.61
N ILE A 170 -1.07 -3.52 10.79
CA ILE A 170 -2.35 -3.59 11.49
C ILE A 170 -2.17 -3.21 12.97
N ALA A 171 -1.05 -3.61 13.59
CA ALA A 171 -0.73 -3.24 14.97
C ALA A 171 -0.07 -1.84 15.09
N GLY A 172 -0.07 -1.03 14.03
CA GLY A 172 0.49 0.32 14.05
C GLY A 172 2.01 0.40 14.03
N TYR A 173 2.68 -0.62 13.49
CA TYR A 173 4.14 -0.66 13.31
C TYR A 173 4.54 -0.64 11.82
N LEU A 174 5.85 -0.79 11.54
CA LEU A 174 6.37 -0.77 10.18
C LEU A 174 5.87 -1.97 9.37
N SER A 175 5.65 -1.73 8.07
CA SER A 175 5.27 -2.73 7.08
C SER A 175 6.44 -3.06 6.14
N GLY A 176 6.28 -4.09 5.31
CA GLY A 176 7.24 -4.39 4.24
C GLY A 176 7.44 -3.20 3.29
N SER A 177 6.35 -2.52 2.90
CA SER A 177 6.38 -1.32 2.06
C SER A 177 7.10 -0.15 2.74
N SER A 178 6.85 0.07 4.03
CA SER A 178 7.53 1.10 4.82
C SER A 178 9.04 0.87 4.87
N LEU A 179 9.46 -0.37 5.15
CA LEU A 179 10.89 -0.75 5.14
C LEU A 179 11.50 -0.64 3.74
N ALA A 180 10.75 -0.95 2.67
CA ALA A 180 11.22 -0.82 1.29
C ALA A 180 11.57 0.63 0.95
N ILE A 181 10.67 1.57 1.28
CA ILE A 181 10.90 3.00 1.05
C ILE A 181 12.10 3.48 1.88
N MET A 182 12.17 3.11 3.15
CA MET A 182 13.29 3.52 4.01
C MET A 182 14.64 2.97 3.51
N SER A 183 14.66 1.69 3.11
CA SER A 183 15.87 1.04 2.60
C SER A 183 16.30 1.62 1.26
N ALA A 184 15.35 1.91 0.37
CA ALA A 184 15.62 2.57 -0.90
C ALA A 184 16.26 3.94 -0.68
N LYS A 185 15.74 4.77 0.24
CA LYS A 185 16.33 6.08 0.56
C LYS A 185 17.79 5.96 0.99
N ILE A 186 18.11 5.01 1.87
CA ILE A 186 19.50 4.74 2.27
C ILE A 186 20.37 4.30 1.09
N CYS A 187 19.85 3.44 0.21
CA CYS A 187 20.58 3.00 -0.98
C CYS A 187 20.80 4.13 -2.00
N ILE A 188 19.90 5.12 -2.06
CA ILE A 188 20.06 6.31 -2.90
C ILE A 188 21.14 7.23 -2.33
N ILE A 189 21.16 7.44 -1.02
CA ILE A 189 22.12 8.35 -0.35
C ILE A 189 23.53 7.73 -0.31
N TYR A 190 23.61 6.42 -0.10
CA TYR A 190 24.87 5.68 0.04
C TYR A 190 25.02 4.56 -1.02
N PRO A 191 25.07 4.89 -2.33
CA PRO A 191 25.00 3.90 -3.41
C PRO A 191 26.18 2.91 -3.44
N ASN A 192 27.34 3.35 -2.92
CA ASN A 192 28.58 2.58 -2.90
C ASN A 192 28.91 1.99 -1.52
N ALA A 193 27.99 2.06 -0.55
CA ALA A 193 28.23 1.51 0.78
C ALA A 193 28.25 -0.03 0.77
N SER A 194 29.08 -0.61 1.63
CA SER A 194 28.96 -2.02 1.99
C SER A 194 27.74 -2.24 2.89
N LEU A 195 27.25 -3.48 2.97
CA LEU A 195 26.07 -3.80 3.78
C LEU A 195 26.18 -3.36 5.26
N PRO A 196 27.30 -3.61 5.99
CA PRO A 196 27.43 -3.13 7.38
C PRO A 196 27.37 -1.60 7.50
N ILE A 197 27.95 -0.88 6.53
CA ILE A 197 27.89 0.58 6.48
C ILE A 197 26.45 1.02 6.24
N ALA A 198 25.75 0.44 5.27
CA ALA A 198 24.36 0.78 4.99
C ALA A 198 23.42 0.53 6.18
N ILE A 199 23.63 -0.58 6.92
CA ILE A 199 22.89 -0.86 8.16
C ILE A 199 23.16 0.22 9.22
N LYS A 200 24.43 0.56 9.46
CA LYS A 200 24.81 1.62 10.40
C LYS A 200 24.19 2.97 9.99
N GLN A 201 24.28 3.31 8.71
CA GLN A 201 23.72 4.55 8.19
C GLN A 201 22.20 4.57 8.28
N PHE A 202 21.51 3.44 8.07
CA PHE A 202 20.06 3.35 8.26
C PHE A 202 19.66 3.82 9.67
N PHE A 203 20.29 3.26 10.72
CA PHE A 203 19.94 3.61 12.09
C PHE A 203 20.30 5.05 12.45
N ILE A 204 21.49 5.52 12.06
CA ILE A 204 21.92 6.90 12.32
C ILE A 204 21.01 7.90 11.61
N PHE A 205 20.73 7.65 10.33
CA PHE A 205 19.91 8.54 9.50
C PHE A 205 18.48 8.66 10.04
N TYR A 206 17.84 7.55 10.39
CA TYR A 206 16.46 7.59 10.90
C TYR A 206 16.33 7.97 12.37
N LYS A 207 17.39 7.84 13.17
CA LYS A 207 17.49 8.45 14.51
C LYS A 207 17.50 9.97 14.43
N LEU A 208 18.27 10.52 13.49
CA LEU A 208 18.43 11.97 13.31
C LEU A 208 17.34 12.59 12.42
N TRP A 209 16.41 11.79 11.93
CA TRP A 209 15.35 12.27 11.05
C TRP A 209 14.39 13.20 11.80
N GLY A 210 14.10 14.36 11.20
CA GLY A 210 13.27 15.42 11.79
C GLY A 210 11.77 15.10 11.74
N TRP A 211 11.33 14.02 12.40
CA TRP A 211 9.90 13.69 12.52
C TRP A 211 9.10 14.91 13.04
N PRO A 212 7.91 15.21 12.49
CA PRO A 212 7.09 14.39 11.60
C PRO A 212 7.37 14.57 10.09
N GLN A 213 8.52 15.13 9.69
CA GLN A 213 8.87 15.31 8.27
C GLN A 213 8.68 14.01 7.48
N PRO A 214 7.99 14.03 6.31
CA PRO A 214 7.73 12.80 5.57
C PRO A 214 8.96 12.30 4.84
N ILE A 215 9.13 10.98 4.83
CA ILE A 215 10.12 10.30 4.00
C ILE A 215 9.57 10.18 2.58
N LEU A 216 10.34 10.69 1.62
CA LEU A 216 10.07 10.69 0.19
C LEU A 216 11.30 10.18 -0.58
N LEU A 217 11.08 9.41 -1.65
CA LEU A 217 12.15 9.00 -2.57
C LEU A 217 12.41 10.11 -3.61
N ASN A 218 13.65 10.23 -4.07
CA ASN A 218 14.22 11.46 -4.64
C ASN A 218 13.55 12.03 -5.91
N GLU A 219 12.82 11.24 -6.71
CA GLU A 219 12.02 11.77 -7.82
C GLU A 219 10.97 12.78 -7.32
N LEU A 220 10.38 12.48 -6.16
CA LEU A 220 9.44 13.35 -5.48
C LEU A 220 10.14 14.51 -4.78
N GLU A 221 11.36 14.35 -4.27
CA GLU A 221 12.04 15.42 -3.50
C GLU A 221 12.29 16.71 -4.33
N ASN A 222 12.51 16.57 -5.65
CA ASN A 222 12.61 17.71 -6.57
C ASN A 222 11.25 18.35 -6.92
N GLU A 223 10.19 17.54 -7.05
CA GLU A 223 8.82 18.03 -7.25
C GLU A 223 8.25 18.67 -5.97
N PHE A 224 8.56 18.10 -4.80
CA PHE A 224 8.18 18.60 -3.48
C PHE A 224 8.92 19.90 -3.12
N LYS A 225 10.18 20.08 -3.52
CA LYS A 225 10.88 21.38 -3.39
C LYS A 225 10.18 22.47 -4.21
N LYS A 226 9.78 22.18 -5.44
CA LYS A 226 8.99 23.12 -6.29
C LYS A 226 7.58 23.37 -5.76
N ALA A 227 6.91 22.35 -5.21
CA ALA A 227 5.55 22.47 -4.69
C ALA A 227 5.47 23.27 -3.37
N LYS A 228 6.51 23.20 -2.52
CA LYS A 228 6.64 24.06 -1.32
C LYS A 228 6.67 25.56 -1.64
N GLU A 229 7.11 25.94 -2.84
CA GLU A 229 7.16 27.34 -3.28
C GLU A 229 5.81 27.85 -3.81
N ILE A 230 4.84 26.96 -4.09
CA ILE A 230 3.64 27.32 -4.88
C ILE A 230 2.30 27.15 -4.14
N VAL A 231 2.13 26.21 -3.18
CA VAL A 231 1.01 26.09 -2.21
C VAL A 231 1.07 24.71 -1.55
N GLU A 232 0.63 24.61 -0.28
CA GLU A 232 0.66 23.40 0.54
C GLU A 232 0.07 22.13 -0.15
N PRO A 233 0.91 21.13 -0.48
CA PRO A 233 0.49 19.91 -1.17
C PRO A 233 -0.39 18.98 -0.34
N TRP A 234 -0.81 19.36 0.87
CA TRP A 234 -1.40 18.45 1.85
C TRP A 234 -2.93 18.43 1.87
N LYS A 235 -3.60 19.16 0.96
CA LYS A 235 -5.07 19.27 0.92
C LYS A 235 -5.83 17.95 0.73
N TRP A 236 -5.16 16.87 0.32
CA TRP A 236 -5.77 15.54 0.15
C TRP A 236 -5.54 14.60 1.34
N ILE A 237 -4.57 14.88 2.22
CA ILE A 237 -4.39 14.13 3.48
C ILE A 237 -5.29 14.68 4.60
N ASN A 238 -6.01 15.79 4.36
CA ASN A 238 -6.91 16.43 5.33
C ASN A 238 -8.39 16.45 4.88
N LYS A 239 -8.79 15.68 3.86
CA LYS A 239 -10.23 15.40 3.68
C LYS A 239 -10.63 14.32 4.67
N GLU A 240 -10.78 14.75 5.92
CA GLU A 240 -11.74 14.14 6.82
C GLU A 240 -13.13 14.24 6.18
N ASP A 241 -13.92 13.21 6.42
CA ASP A 241 -15.30 13.04 5.98
C ASP A 241 -16.19 14.12 6.60
N ASN A 242 -16.22 15.33 6.04
CA ASN A 242 -17.32 16.26 6.25
C ASN A 242 -18.42 15.93 5.24
N SER A 243 -19.23 14.92 5.57
CA SER A 243 -20.62 14.92 5.13
C SER A 243 -21.31 16.07 5.85
N GLU A 244 -21.34 17.23 5.18
CA GLU A 244 -22.14 18.38 5.58
C GLU A 244 -23.62 17.97 5.61
N PHE A 245 -24.15 17.74 6.81
CA PHE A 245 -25.55 18.03 7.09
C PHE A 245 -25.59 19.47 7.60
N GLU A 246 -26.03 20.38 6.73
CA GLU A 246 -26.44 21.72 7.10
C GLU A 246 -27.47 21.65 8.23
N ASN A 247 -27.24 22.41 9.29
CA ASN A 247 -28.31 22.97 10.10
C ASN A 247 -27.82 24.30 10.69
N ASP A 248 -28.40 25.37 10.15
CA ASP A 248 -28.31 26.73 10.66
C ASP A 248 -28.86 26.82 12.09
N SER A 249 -28.11 27.47 12.98
CA SER A 249 -28.66 28.46 13.92
C SER A 249 -27.52 29.11 14.71
N GLU A 250 -27.40 30.42 14.52
CA GLU A 250 -26.64 31.33 15.36
C GLU A 250 -27.19 31.33 16.79
N THR A 251 -26.32 31.35 17.80
CA THR A 251 -26.47 32.22 18.98
C THR A 251 -25.17 32.28 19.79
N ASP A 252 -24.73 33.51 20.02
CA ASP A 252 -23.63 33.90 20.89
C ASP A 252 -23.82 33.45 22.35
N SER A 253 -22.75 33.01 23.00
CA SER A 253 -22.24 33.64 24.25
C SER A 253 -20.99 32.95 24.76
N ASN A 254 -20.09 33.79 25.28
CA ASN A 254 -18.79 33.46 25.87
C ASN A 254 -18.93 32.48 27.04
N ASP A 255 -18.03 31.49 27.11
CA ASP A 255 -17.36 31.12 28.35
C ASP A 255 -15.99 30.53 28.03
N GLU A 256 -14.96 31.17 28.58
CA GLU A 256 -13.56 30.79 28.52
C GLU A 256 -13.35 29.50 29.32
N LEU A 257 -13.19 28.38 28.62
CA LEU A 257 -12.44 27.23 29.09
C LEU A 257 -11.42 26.91 28.01
N GLU A 258 -10.14 27.03 28.35
CA GLU A 258 -9.01 26.63 27.52
C GLU A 258 -9.09 25.12 27.24
N GLU A 259 -9.84 24.73 26.21
CA GLU A 259 -9.66 23.46 25.55
C GLU A 259 -8.32 23.51 24.83
N GLU A 260 -7.32 22.84 25.42
CA GLU A 260 -6.10 22.46 24.73
C GLU A 260 -6.49 21.86 23.37
N LYS A 261 -6.12 22.58 22.30
CA LYS A 261 -6.30 22.13 20.92
C LYS A 261 -5.69 20.73 20.75
N GLU A 262 -6.52 19.69 20.77
CA GLU A 262 -6.26 18.34 20.26
C GLU A 262 -6.05 18.36 18.74
N GLY A 263 -5.08 19.15 18.27
CA GLY A 263 -4.93 19.54 16.87
C GLY A 263 -3.68 19.01 16.16
N ASN A 264 -2.94 18.06 16.74
CA ASN A 264 -1.72 17.55 16.09
C ASN A 264 -1.30 16.11 16.44
N ASP A 265 -2.21 15.29 16.97
CA ASP A 265 -1.89 13.91 17.38
C ASP A 265 -1.78 12.91 16.19
N GLY A 266 -2.19 13.32 14.99
CA GLY A 266 -2.49 12.38 13.89
C GLY A 266 -1.33 11.92 13.00
N LYS A 267 -0.16 12.59 12.95
CA LYS A 267 0.90 12.25 11.98
C LYS A 267 2.30 12.20 12.61
N GLN A 268 2.52 11.25 13.50
CA GLN A 268 3.81 11.03 14.17
C GLN A 268 4.90 10.54 13.19
N MET A 269 4.51 9.73 12.19
CA MET A 269 5.43 9.07 11.24
C MET A 269 4.81 9.02 9.84
N SER A 270 5.43 9.70 8.88
CA SER A 270 4.95 9.72 7.48
C SER A 270 5.98 9.11 6.55
N ILE A 271 5.66 7.96 5.96
CA ILE A 271 6.49 7.26 4.97
C ILE A 271 5.67 7.08 3.70
N ILE A 272 6.03 7.85 2.67
CA ILE A 272 5.17 8.06 1.52
C ILE A 272 5.58 7.15 0.35
N THR A 273 4.61 6.46 -0.25
CA THR A 273 4.82 5.65 -1.44
C THR A 273 5.32 6.49 -2.62
N SER A 274 6.12 5.88 -3.50
CA SER A 274 6.62 6.54 -4.72
C SER A 274 5.61 6.52 -5.88
N GLY A 275 4.67 5.56 -5.86
CA GLY A 275 3.65 5.40 -6.91
C GLY A 275 2.47 6.35 -6.69
N PHE A 276 2.06 7.03 -7.76
CA PHE A 276 0.83 7.83 -7.78
C PHE A 276 -0.42 6.92 -7.71
N PRO A 277 -1.44 7.26 -6.93
CA PRO A 277 -1.46 8.36 -5.97
C PRO A 277 -0.63 8.00 -4.73
N GLU A 278 0.14 8.94 -4.22
CA GLU A 278 1.03 8.71 -3.09
C GLU A 278 0.22 8.45 -1.81
N GLN A 279 0.74 7.60 -0.92
CA GLN A 279 0.04 7.18 0.29
C GLN A 279 1.01 7.09 1.45
N ASN A 280 0.53 7.45 2.64
CA ASN A 280 1.27 7.18 3.86
C ASN A 280 1.17 5.69 4.20
N THR A 281 2.29 4.97 4.13
CA THR A 281 2.39 3.55 4.51
C THR A 281 2.36 3.33 6.02
N THR A 282 2.59 4.37 6.82
CA THR A 282 2.62 4.33 8.30
C THR A 282 1.42 5.03 8.93
N PHE A 283 0.28 5.06 8.23
CA PHE A 283 -0.96 5.71 8.68
C PHE A 283 -1.53 5.13 9.99
N ASN A 284 -1.22 3.88 10.34
CA ASN A 284 -1.64 3.26 11.60
C ASN A 284 -0.67 3.54 12.77
N VAL A 285 0.45 4.22 12.53
CA VAL A 285 1.43 4.52 13.58
C VAL A 285 0.86 5.60 14.51
N ASN A 286 0.69 5.25 15.77
CA ASN A 286 0.26 6.17 16.83
C ASN A 286 1.46 6.59 17.70
N LYS A 287 1.22 7.48 18.67
CA LYS A 287 2.25 8.00 19.58
C LYS A 287 3.03 6.91 20.34
N PHE A 288 2.38 5.81 20.72
CA PHE A 288 3.01 4.72 21.47
C PHE A 288 3.87 3.83 20.57
N THR A 289 3.33 3.44 19.43
CA THR A 289 4.08 2.60 18.47
C THR A 289 5.22 3.40 17.85
N PHE A 290 5.03 4.69 17.57
CA PHE A 290 6.10 5.61 17.16
C PHE A 290 7.25 5.63 18.16
N LYS A 291 6.98 5.91 19.44
CA LYS A 291 7.99 5.89 20.51
C LYS A 291 8.75 4.56 20.56
N ARG A 292 8.03 3.44 20.39
CA ARG A 292 8.65 2.12 20.34
C ARG A 292 9.56 1.94 19.13
N ILE A 293 9.12 2.33 17.93
CA ILE A 293 9.92 2.30 16.70
C ILE A 293 11.21 3.11 16.88
N ILE A 294 11.11 4.36 17.36
CA ILE A 294 12.26 5.24 17.56
C ILE A 294 13.26 4.65 18.57
N LYS A 295 12.78 4.12 19.69
CA LYS A 295 13.63 3.45 20.68
C LYS A 295 14.42 2.28 20.07
N GLU A 296 13.82 1.53 19.15
CA GLU A 296 14.48 0.43 18.47
C GLU A 296 15.48 0.89 17.40
N ILE A 297 15.21 2.02 16.73
CA ILE A 297 16.14 2.68 15.82
C ILE A 297 17.36 3.21 16.59
N GLU A 298 17.15 3.87 17.73
CA GLU A 298 18.21 4.36 18.62
C GLU A 298 19.08 3.23 19.17
N ARG A 299 18.49 2.09 19.50
CA ARG A 299 19.24 0.90 19.93
C ARG A 299 20.17 0.36 18.83
N GLY A 300 19.83 0.58 17.57
CA GLY A 300 20.61 0.12 16.42
C GLY A 300 21.82 0.98 16.07
N THR A 301 21.94 2.20 16.63
CA THR A 301 23.10 3.10 16.42
C THR A 301 24.27 2.75 17.32
#